data_AF-A0A538LGP7-F1
#
_entry.id   AF-A0A538LGP7-F1
#
_cell.length_a   1.000
_cell.length_b   1.000
_cell.length_c   1.000
_cell.angle_alpha   90.00
_cell.angle_beta   90.00
_cell.angle_gamma   90.00
#
_symmetry.space_group_name_H-M   'P 1'
#
loop_
_entity.id
_entity.type
_entity.pdbx_description
1 polymer ?
#
loop_
_entity_poly.entity_id
_entity_poly.type
_entity_poly.pdbx_seq_one_letter_code
_entity_poly.pdbx_strand_id
1 'polypeptide(L)'
;MGEGGWSVGYAMTKAAFGRVAPVLHVEYADMRLFSVDPGWTITERTVAAGRAAQYSRHFTPGTPDVIARAIRWLVTGTEADGLRGKVVMAQQEVRARQLLERWPAPVSQDRPWET
;
A
#
# COMPACT_ATOMS: atom_id res chain seq x y z
N MET A 1 1.06 -22.52 5.10
CA MET A 1 1.64 -21.24 4.62
C MET A 1 2.87 -21.58 3.81
N GLY A 2 3.09 -20.94 2.66
CA GLY A 2 4.34 -21.11 1.91
C GLY A 2 5.49 -20.31 2.55
N GLU A 3 6.71 -20.53 2.07
CA GLU A 3 7.95 -19.91 2.60
C GLU A 3 7.96 -18.37 2.48
N GLY A 4 7.22 -17.80 1.52
CA GLY A 4 7.05 -16.34 1.39
C GLY A 4 6.26 -15.68 2.53
N GLY A 5 5.73 -16.45 3.49
CA GLY A 5 5.13 -15.95 4.73
C GLY A 5 3.75 -15.30 4.60
N TRP A 6 3.21 -15.20 3.38
CA TRP A 6 1.82 -14.81 3.11
C TRP A 6 0.96 -16.05 2.87
N SER A 7 -0.24 -16.09 3.46
CA SER A 7 -1.23 -17.13 3.11
C SER A 7 -1.97 -16.76 1.82
N VAL A 8 -2.22 -17.74 0.94
CA VAL A 8 -3.02 -17.54 -0.28
C VAL A 8 -4.40 -16.98 0.04
N GLY A 9 -5.05 -17.46 1.11
CA GLY A 9 -6.34 -16.93 1.57
C GLY A 9 -6.29 -15.43 1.88
N TYR A 10 -5.27 -14.98 2.62
CA TYR A 10 -5.05 -13.55 2.86
C TYR A 10 -4.91 -12.75 1.56
N ALA A 11 -4.11 -13.25 0.61
CA ALA A 11 -3.90 -12.58 -0.67
C ALA A 11 -5.21 -12.49 -1.49
N MET A 12 -5.98 -13.58 -1.55
CA MET A 12 -7.30 -13.60 -2.20
C MET A 12 -8.25 -12.58 -1.59
N THR A 13 -8.34 -12.54 -0.26
CA THR A 13 -9.21 -11.57 0.43
C THR A 13 -8.79 -10.12 0.15
N LYS A 14 -7.48 -9.82 0.20
CA LYS A 14 -6.99 -8.46 -0.12
C LYS A 14 -7.18 -8.09 -1.60
N ALA A 15 -7.03 -9.04 -2.51
CA ALA A 15 -7.34 -8.83 -3.93
C ALA A 15 -8.83 -8.52 -4.15
N ALA A 16 -9.74 -9.21 -3.44
CA ALA A 16 -11.17 -8.93 -3.50
C ALA A 16 -11.50 -7.50 -3.01
N PHE A 17 -10.84 -7.02 -1.94
CA PHE A 17 -10.98 -5.63 -1.49
C PHE A 17 -10.52 -4.60 -2.55
N GLY A 18 -9.61 -4.97 -3.46
CA GLY A 18 -9.23 -4.15 -4.60
C GLY A 18 -10.39 -3.81 -5.55
N ARG A 19 -11.50 -4.57 -5.51
CA ARG A 19 -12.70 -4.31 -6.33
C ARG A 19 -13.71 -3.37 -5.70
N VAL A 20 -13.61 -3.07 -4.40
CA VAL A 20 -14.63 -2.28 -3.69
C VAL A 20 -14.73 -0.84 -4.22
N ALA A 21 -13.61 -0.11 -4.29
CA ALA A 21 -13.63 1.25 -4.82
C ALA A 21 -14.07 1.32 -6.30
N PRO A 22 -13.61 0.44 -7.22
CA PRO A 22 -14.13 0.40 -8.58
C PRO A 22 -15.65 0.24 -8.66
N VAL A 23 -16.23 -0.71 -7.90
CA VAL A 23 -17.68 -0.96 -7.93
C VAL A 23 -18.44 0.24 -7.38
N LEU A 24 -18.05 0.76 -6.21
CA LEU A 24 -18.71 1.92 -5.62
C LEU A 24 -18.57 3.18 -6.50
N HIS A 25 -17.46 3.33 -7.24
CA HIS A 25 -17.27 4.48 -8.12
C HIS A 25 -18.24 4.50 -9.31
N VAL A 26 -18.66 3.33 -9.80
CA VAL A 26 -19.69 3.23 -10.85
C VAL A 26 -21.07 3.66 -10.31
N GLU A 27 -21.41 3.24 -9.10
CA GLU A 27 -22.71 3.53 -8.47
C GLU A 27 -22.81 4.97 -7.92
N TYR A 28 -21.68 5.54 -7.49
CA TYR A 28 -21.60 6.84 -6.81
C TYR A 28 -20.51 7.73 -7.43
N ALA A 29 -20.72 8.13 -8.70
CA ALA A 29 -19.75 8.90 -9.48
C ALA A 29 -19.34 10.24 -8.83
N ASP A 30 -20.25 10.83 -8.05
CA ASP A 30 -20.08 12.10 -7.37
C ASP A 30 -19.12 12.00 -6.17
N MET A 31 -18.91 10.78 -5.65
CA MET A 31 -18.04 10.51 -4.51
C MET A 31 -16.60 10.23 -4.94
N ARG A 32 -15.66 10.70 -4.10
CA ARG A 32 -14.23 10.40 -4.25
C ARG A 32 -13.91 9.10 -3.53
N LEU A 33 -13.75 8.03 -4.30
CA LEU A 33 -13.56 6.68 -3.77
C LEU A 33 -12.21 6.13 -4.23
N PHE A 34 -11.44 5.59 -3.29
CA PHE A 34 -10.11 5.01 -3.53
C PHE A 34 -9.93 3.78 -2.65
N SER A 35 -9.37 2.70 -3.19
CA SER A 35 -8.84 1.61 -2.37
C SER A 35 -7.37 1.92 -2.11
N VAL A 36 -6.96 2.16 -0.87
CA VAL A 36 -5.56 2.50 -0.56
C VAL A 36 -4.82 1.24 -0.14
N ASP A 37 -3.79 0.88 -0.90
CA ASP A 37 -2.81 -0.11 -0.48
C ASP A 37 -1.64 0.62 0.20
N PRO A 38 -1.43 0.42 1.51
CA PRO A 38 -0.34 1.06 2.23
C PRO A 38 1.03 0.44 1.91
N GLY A 39 1.09 -0.65 1.14
CA GLY A 39 2.25 -1.50 1.02
C GLY A 39 2.56 -2.24 2.33
N TRP A 40 3.80 -2.70 2.47
CA TRP A 40 4.23 -3.35 3.69
C TRP A 40 4.41 -2.32 4.82
N THR A 41 3.82 -2.60 5.98
CA THR A 41 3.91 -1.78 7.20
C THR A 41 4.26 -2.68 8.39
N ILE A 42 4.98 -2.13 9.37
CA ILE A 42 5.28 -2.85 10.61
C ILE A 42 4.11 -2.61 11.57
N THR A 43 3.47 -3.69 11.98
CA THR A 43 2.41 -3.73 12.98
C THR A 43 2.80 -4.64 14.14
N GLU A 44 2.14 -4.48 15.29
CA GLU A 44 2.31 -5.34 16.47
C GLU A 44 2.17 -6.82 16.12
N ARG A 45 1.23 -7.15 15.22
CA ARG A 45 1.03 -8.52 14.71
C ARG A 45 2.27 -9.03 13.98
N THR A 46 2.88 -8.23 13.11
CA THR A 46 4.08 -8.65 12.35
C THR A 46 5.31 -8.78 13.25
N VAL A 47 5.39 -7.96 14.30
CA VAL A 47 6.44 -8.04 15.32
C VAL A 47 6.26 -9.31 16.16
N ALA A 48 5.06 -9.56 16.68
CA ALA A 48 4.75 -10.76 17.46
C ALA A 48 4.96 -12.07 16.67
N ALA A 49 4.75 -12.03 15.35
CA ALA A 49 5.03 -13.16 14.46
C ALA A 49 6.53 -13.36 14.15
N GLY A 50 7.42 -12.48 14.62
CA GLY A 50 8.87 -12.55 14.35
C GLY A 50 9.26 -12.21 12.91
N ARG A 51 8.38 -11.59 12.12
CA ARG A 51 8.58 -11.40 10.67
C ARG A 51 9.04 -10.01 10.26
N ALA A 52 9.01 -9.04 11.18
CA ALA A 52 9.38 -7.66 10.88
C ALA A 52 10.81 -7.56 10.32
N ALA A 53 11.79 -8.19 10.98
CA ALA A 53 13.18 -8.15 10.54
C ALA A 53 13.41 -8.84 9.20
N GLN A 54 12.73 -9.97 8.95
CA GLN A 54 12.81 -10.71 7.68
C GLN A 54 12.33 -9.83 6.51
N TYR A 55 11.14 -9.24 6.65
CA TYR A 55 10.54 -8.43 5.59
C TYR A 55 11.25 -7.09 5.38
N SER A 56 11.80 -6.47 6.42
CA SER A 56 12.61 -5.24 6.30
C SER A 56 13.84 -5.42 5.39
N ARG A 57 14.30 -6.65 5.15
CA ARG A 57 15.40 -6.91 4.19
C ARG A 57 14.98 -6.71 2.74
N HIS A 58 13.69 -6.82 2.43
CA HIS A 58 13.17 -6.79 1.06
C HIS A 58 12.19 -5.63 0.82
N PHE A 59 11.65 -5.03 1.88
CA PHE A 59 10.65 -3.97 1.77
C PHE A 59 10.98 -2.81 2.71
N THR A 60 10.82 -1.59 2.22
CA THR A 60 10.78 -0.40 3.07
C THR A 60 9.43 -0.38 3.80
N PRO A 61 9.40 -0.33 5.15
CA PRO A 61 8.14 -0.25 5.87
C PRO A 61 7.52 1.15 5.71
N GLY A 62 6.28 1.20 5.24
CA GLY A 62 5.47 2.41 5.29
C GLY A 62 5.21 2.81 6.73
N THR A 63 5.58 4.03 7.10
CA THR A 63 5.25 4.59 8.43
C THR A 63 3.86 5.23 8.39
N PRO A 64 3.20 5.43 9.55
CA PRO A 64 1.94 6.16 9.61
C PRO A 64 2.01 7.55 8.94
N ASP A 65 3.12 8.28 9.08
CA ASP A 65 3.30 9.59 8.44
C ASP A 65 3.26 9.48 6.90
N VAL A 66 3.97 8.52 6.31
CA VAL A 66 3.99 8.29 4.86
C VAL A 66 2.58 8.01 4.34
N ILE A 67 1.85 7.12 5.01
CA ILE A 67 0.49 6.78 4.60
C ILE A 67 -0.45 7.98 4.78
N ALA A 68 -0.29 8.76 5.86
CA ALA A 68 -1.06 9.98 6.09
C ALA A 68 -0.80 11.04 5.00
N ARG A 69 0.43 11.19 4.50
CA ARG A 69 0.74 12.08 3.37
C ARG A 69 0.00 11.68 2.10
N ALA A 70 -0.03 10.38 1.78
CA ALA A 70 -0.78 9.86 0.65
C ALA A 70 -2.28 10.14 0.78
N ILE A 71 -2.87 9.82 1.95
CA ILE A 71 -4.30 10.03 2.21
C ILE A 71 -4.64 11.52 2.14
N ARG A 72 -3.85 12.39 2.78
CA ARG A 72 -4.04 13.84 2.71
C ARG A 72 -4.08 14.28 1.24
N TRP A 73 -3.12 13.85 0.43
CA TRP A 73 -3.10 14.20 -0.98
C TRP A 73 -4.32 13.69 -1.75
N LEU A 74 -4.74 12.43 -1.54
CA LEU A 74 -5.96 11.88 -2.15
C LEU A 74 -7.20 12.68 -1.78
N VAL A 75 -7.27 13.18 -0.55
CA VAL A 75 -8.43 13.95 -0.04
C VAL A 75 -8.40 15.41 -0.49
N THR A 76 -7.23 16.04 -0.63
CA THR A 76 -7.16 17.50 -0.89
C THR A 76 -6.75 17.88 -2.29
N GLY A 77 -6.01 17.03 -3.02
CA GLY A 77 -5.50 17.33 -4.36
C GLY A 77 -6.52 16.99 -5.44
N THR A 78 -6.78 17.92 -6.37
CA THR A 78 -7.70 17.69 -7.50
C THR A 78 -7.11 16.73 -8.52
N GLU A 79 -5.78 16.68 -8.65
CA GLU A 79 -5.08 15.74 -9.53
C GLU A 79 -5.31 14.27 -9.13
N ALA A 80 -5.69 14.01 -7.87
CA ALA A 80 -6.06 12.68 -7.40
C ALA A 80 -7.36 12.18 -8.05
N ASP A 81 -8.15 13.04 -8.70
CA ASP A 81 -9.40 12.64 -9.33
C ASP A 81 -9.21 11.64 -10.47
N GLY A 82 -8.06 11.68 -11.15
CA GLY A 82 -7.67 10.67 -12.14
C GLY A 82 -7.44 9.27 -11.55
N LEU A 83 -7.41 9.14 -10.22
CA LEU A 83 -7.26 7.87 -9.51
C LEU A 83 -8.56 7.35 -8.87
N ARG A 84 -9.69 8.06 -9.01
CA ARG A 84 -10.97 7.62 -8.44
C ARG A 84 -11.35 6.23 -8.96
N GLY A 85 -11.93 5.42 -8.08
CA GLY A 85 -12.30 4.04 -8.37
C GLY A 85 -11.12 3.08 -8.55
N LYS A 86 -9.87 3.48 -8.24
CA LYS A 86 -8.69 2.62 -8.40
C LYS A 86 -8.11 2.17 -7.07
N VAL A 87 -7.25 1.15 -7.15
CA VAL A 87 -6.31 0.83 -6.08
C VAL A 87 -5.10 1.75 -6.18
N VAL A 88 -4.84 2.52 -5.13
CA VAL A 88 -3.75 3.49 -5.04
C VAL A 88 -2.64 2.93 -4.16
N MET A 89 -1.43 2.83 -4.72
CA MET A 89 -0.24 2.41 -4.00
C MET A 89 0.34 3.59 -3.20
N ALA A 90 0.01 3.70 -1.92
CA ALA A 90 0.28 4.90 -1.12
C ALA A 90 1.76 5.35 -1.14
N GLN A 91 2.67 4.41 -0.90
CA GLN A 91 4.12 4.71 -0.86
C GLN A 91 4.66 5.14 -2.23
N GLN A 92 4.08 4.64 -3.33
CA GLN A 92 4.48 5.03 -4.69
C GLN A 92 4.01 6.45 -5.00
N GLU A 93 2.78 6.82 -4.64
CA GLU A 93 2.27 8.18 -4.82
C GLU A 93 3.06 9.21 -4.01
N VAL A 94 3.42 8.89 -2.75
CA VAL A 94 4.26 9.75 -1.91
C VAL A 94 5.61 10.01 -2.59
N ARG A 95 6.22 8.97 -3.15
CA ARG A 95 7.49 9.10 -3.89
C ARG A 95 7.32 9.93 -5.15
N ALA A 96 6.39 9.53 -6.01
CA ALA A 96 6.19 10.12 -7.34
C ALA A 96 5.87 11.62 -7.26
N ARG A 97 5.17 12.03 -6.20
CA ARG A 97 4.75 13.42 -5.98
C ARG A 97 5.61 14.16 -4.95
N GLN A 98 6.67 13.52 -4.45
CA GLN A 98 7.58 14.08 -3.46
C GLN A 98 6.86 14.65 -2.22
N LEU A 99 5.82 13.94 -1.73
CA LEU A 99 4.97 14.41 -0.61
C LEU A 99 5.65 14.31 0.76
N LEU A 100 6.81 13.65 0.83
CA LEU A 100 7.65 13.53 2.00
C LEU A 100 9.11 13.63 1.58
N GLU A 101 9.88 14.46 2.28
CA GLU A 101 11.31 14.61 2.01
C GLU A 101 12.04 13.27 2.23
N ARG A 102 12.93 12.92 1.29
CA ARG A 102 13.79 11.72 1.34
C ARG A 102 13.05 10.38 1.44
N TRP A 103 11.81 10.28 0.95
CA TRP A 103 11.16 8.98 0.84
C TRP A 103 11.91 8.08 -0.17
N PRO A 104 12.44 6.92 0.26
CA PRO A 104 13.41 6.17 -0.54
C PRO A 104 12.77 5.48 -1.75
N ALA A 105 13.61 5.10 -2.71
CA ALA A 105 13.20 4.16 -3.74
C ALA A 105 12.81 2.81 -3.11
N PRO A 106 11.87 2.06 -3.71
CA PRO A 106 11.62 0.69 -3.31
C PRO A 106 12.92 -0.12 -3.32
N VAL A 107 13.10 -0.99 -2.34
CA VAL A 107 14.17 -1.99 -2.37
C VAL A 107 13.97 -2.85 -3.63
N SER A 108 15.04 -3.09 -4.41
CA SER A 108 14.94 -3.88 -5.65
C SER A 108 14.36 -5.27 -5.36
N GLN A 109 13.37 -5.67 -6.17
CA GLN A 109 12.75 -7.00 -6.12
C GLN A 109 13.66 -8.10 -6.68
N ASP A 110 14.76 -7.72 -7.35
CA ASP A 110 15.73 -8.66 -7.94
C ASP A 110 16.65 -9.29 -6.88
N ARG A 111 16.54 -8.86 -5.62
CA ARG A 111 17.32 -9.43 -4.52
C ARG A 111 16.75 -10.83 -4.21
N PRO A 112 17.55 -11.90 -4.37
CA PRO A 112 17.05 -13.26 -4.19
C PRO A 112 16.45 -13.47 -2.80
N TRP A 113 15.38 -14.26 -2.73
CA TRP A 113 14.89 -14.76 -1.45
C TRP A 113 15.96 -15.74 -0.94
N GLU A 114 16.60 -15.45 0.18
CA GLU A 114 17.45 -16.42 0.87
C GLU A 114 16.58 -17.09 1.93
N THR A 115 16.41 -18.41 1.83
CA THR A 115 15.80 -19.29 2.85
C THR A 115 16.64 -19.39 4.11
#